data_AF-A0A951K5M9-F1
#
_entry.id   AF-A0A951K5M9-F1
#
_cell.length_a   1.000
_cell.length_b   1.000
_cell.length_c   1.000
_cell.angle_alpha   90.00
_cell.angle_beta   90.00
_cell.angle_gamma   90.00
#
_symmetry.space_group_name_H-M   'P 1'
#
loop_
_entity.id
_entity.type
_entity.pdbx_description
1 polymer ?
#
loop_
_entity_poly.entity_id
_entity_poly.type
_entity_poly.pdbx_seq_one_letter_code
_entity_poly.pdbx_strand_id
1 'polypeptide(L)'
;TGMRYSISDTAEYGDLTRGPRIVGAETKAEMRRILDEIRDGSFAEEWIAESRGGRQRFNELRQQGASHQIEQVGEQLRAMMPFVSGGRQRVQDASGG
;
A
#
# COMPACT_ATOMS: atom_id res chain seq x y z
N THR A 1 11.44 1.89 19.48
CA THR A 1 11.15 0.52 19.96
C THR A 1 9.91 0.44 20.86
N GLY A 2 8.90 1.32 20.70
CA GLY A 2 7.71 1.33 21.56
C GLY A 2 6.57 0.40 21.13
N MET A 3 6.53 -0.06 19.88
CA MET A 3 5.38 -0.83 19.37
C MET A 3 5.16 -2.15 20.10
N ARG A 4 6.22 -2.96 20.29
CA ARG A 4 6.12 -4.24 21.00
C ARG A 4 5.83 -4.09 22.49
N TYR A 5 6.34 -3.02 23.11
CA TYR A 5 6.05 -2.69 24.49
C TYR A 5 4.58 -2.29 24.73
N SER A 6 3.90 -1.77 23.69
CA SER A 6 2.51 -1.29 23.78
C SER A 6 1.46 -2.35 23.42
N ILE A 7 1.85 -3.58 23.08
CA ILE A 7 0.95 -4.69 22.76
C ILE A 7 1.03 -5.77 23.83
N SER A 8 0.06 -6.70 23.83
CA SER A 8 0.09 -7.83 24.77
C SER A 8 1.19 -8.84 24.43
N ASP A 9 1.68 -9.55 25.44
CA ASP A 9 2.68 -10.63 25.29
C ASP A 9 2.24 -11.68 24.25
N THR A 10 0.94 -11.97 24.17
CA THR A 10 0.37 -12.87 23.16
C THR A 10 0.58 -12.35 21.73
N ALA A 11 0.35 -11.04 21.52
CA ALA A 11 0.56 -10.41 20.22
C ALA A 11 2.05 -10.31 19.88
N GLU A 12 2.91 -10.01 20.87
CA GLU A 12 4.36 -10.00 20.68
C GLU A 12 4.91 -11.38 20.31
N TYR A 13 4.52 -12.43 21.03
CA TYR A 13 4.89 -13.80 20.69
C TYR A 13 4.41 -14.18 19.29
N GLY A 14 3.19 -13.75 18.92
CA GLY A 14 2.64 -13.87 17.58
C GLY A 14 3.53 -13.21 16.53
N ASP A 15 3.86 -11.93 16.70
CA ASP A 15 4.73 -11.16 15.78
C ASP A 15 6.09 -11.84 15.59
N LEU A 16 6.77 -12.17 16.69
CA LEU A 16 8.12 -12.76 16.66
C LEU A 16 8.18 -14.11 15.93
N THR A 17 7.11 -14.91 16.00
CA THR A 17 7.10 -16.27 15.46
C THR A 17 6.39 -16.40 14.11
N ARG A 18 5.40 -15.55 13.83
CA ARG A 18 4.61 -15.59 12.58
C ARG A 18 5.06 -14.53 11.58
N GLY A 19 5.58 -13.38 12.03
CA GLY A 19 6.10 -12.32 11.16
C GLY A 19 7.12 -12.84 10.12
N PRO A 20 8.18 -13.56 10.53
CA PRO A 20 9.16 -14.12 9.59
C PRO A 20 8.60 -15.17 8.62
N ARG A 21 7.44 -15.77 8.91
CA ARG A 21 6.77 -16.72 8.01
C ARG A 21 6.06 -16.00 6.87
N ILE A 22 5.58 -14.77 7.09
CA ILE A 22 4.91 -13.95 6.08
C ILE A 22 5.94 -13.14 5.29
N VAL A 23 6.89 -12.50 5.99
CA VAL A 23 7.98 -11.74 5.36
C VAL A 23 9.26 -12.57 5.41
N GLY A 24 9.30 -13.58 4.54
CA GLY A 24 10.36 -14.59 4.47
C GLY A 24 11.49 -14.24 3.49
N ALA A 25 12.30 -15.24 3.16
CA ALA A 25 13.41 -15.12 2.22
C ALA A 25 12.93 -14.77 0.79
N GLU A 26 11.81 -15.34 0.35
CA GLU A 26 11.20 -15.06 -0.95
C GLU A 26 10.81 -13.59 -1.06
N THR A 27 10.10 -13.04 -0.07
CA THR A 27 9.72 -11.62 -0.04
C THR A 27 10.94 -10.71 -0.12
N LYS A 28 12.02 -11.04 0.60
CA LYS A 28 13.28 -10.28 0.55
C LYS A 28 13.98 -10.40 -0.79
N ALA A 29 13.93 -11.56 -1.43
CA ALA A 29 14.50 -11.77 -2.76
C ALA A 29 13.74 -10.92 -3.79
N GLU A 30 12.41 -10.89 -3.71
CA GLU A 30 11.58 -10.06 -4.60
C GLU A 30 11.83 -8.57 -4.39
N MET A 31 11.92 -8.11 -3.14
CA MET A 31 12.31 -6.73 -2.82
C MET A 31 13.66 -6.35 -3.44
N ARG A 32 14.60 -7.30 -3.51
CA ARG A 32 15.91 -7.06 -4.14
C ARG A 32 15.80 -6.96 -5.66
N ARG A 33 15.01 -7.81 -6.30
CA ARG A 33 14.76 -7.73 -7.76
C ARG A 33 14.14 -6.40 -8.14
N ILE A 34 13.10 -5.98 -7.41
CA ILE A 34 12.45 -4.67 -7.61
C ILE A 34 13.47 -3.53 -7.48
N LEU A 35 14.37 -3.60 -6.49
CA LEU A 35 15.41 -2.60 -6.33
C LEU A 35 16.40 -2.59 -7.50
N ASP A 36 16.76 -3.76 -8.03
CA ASP A 36 17.65 -3.88 -9.18
C ASP A 36 16.97 -3.32 -10.45
N GLU A 37 15.69 -3.62 -10.70
CA GLU A 37 14.88 -3.06 -11.80
C GLU A 37 14.70 -1.53 -11.73
N ILE A 38 14.69 -0.98 -10.52
CA ILE A 38 14.70 0.47 -10.32
C ILE A 38 16.07 1.07 -10.65
N ARG A 39 17.15 0.39 -10.24
CA ARG A 39 18.53 0.87 -10.40
C ARG A 39 19.03 0.76 -11.83
N ASP A 40 18.65 -0.29 -12.54
CA ASP A 40 19.04 -0.50 -13.94
C ASP A 40 18.16 0.30 -14.92
N GLY A 41 17.05 0.86 -14.44
CA GLY A 41 16.16 1.75 -15.19
C GLY A 41 14.98 1.04 -15.87
N SER A 42 14.90 -0.29 -15.80
CA SER A 42 13.83 -1.08 -16.40
C SER A 42 12.43 -0.60 -15.97
N PHE A 43 12.23 -0.35 -14.68
CA PHE A 43 10.95 0.16 -14.17
C PHE A 43 10.60 1.55 -14.73
N ALA A 44 11.59 2.42 -14.90
CA ALA A 44 11.38 3.76 -15.43
C ALA A 44 11.02 3.72 -16.92
N GLU A 45 11.66 2.84 -17.69
CA GLU A 45 11.35 2.61 -19.10
C GLU A 45 9.93 2.06 -19.29
N GLU A 46 9.55 1.04 -18.50
CA GLU A 46 8.19 0.49 -18.48
C GLU A 46 7.15 1.59 -18.19
N TRP A 47 7.39 2.40 -17.16
CA TRP A 47 6.47 3.48 -16.79
C TRP A 47 6.34 4.56 -17.87
N ILE A 48 7.44 4.96 -18.49
CA ILE A 48 7.41 5.95 -19.58
C ILE A 48 6.65 5.40 -20.79
N ALA A 49 6.85 4.13 -21.14
CA ALA A 49 6.13 3.48 -22.22
C ALA A 49 4.63 3.42 -21.96
N GLU A 50 4.21 2.98 -20.77
CA GLU A 50 2.81 2.95 -20.34
C GLU A 50 2.18 4.36 -20.35
N SER A 51 2.91 5.36 -19.84
CA SER A 51 2.43 6.74 -19.81
C SER A 51 2.27 7.33 -21.22
N ARG A 52 3.17 7.01 -22.15
CA ARG A 52 3.05 7.43 -23.56
C ARG A 52 1.95 6.66 -24.30
N GLY A 53 1.69 5.41 -23.88
CA GLY A 53 0.62 4.55 -24.40
C GLY A 53 -0.79 4.89 -23.89
N GLY A 54 -0.95 5.95 -23.10
CA GLY A 54 -2.26 6.39 -22.62
C GLY A 54 -2.71 5.79 -21.29
N ARG A 55 -1.81 5.11 -20.56
CA ARG A 55 -2.03 4.63 -19.17
C ARG A 55 -3.19 3.64 -19.01
N GLN A 56 -3.48 2.83 -20.03
CA GLN A 56 -4.59 1.89 -19.97
C GLN A 56 -4.42 0.90 -18.81
N ARG A 57 -3.25 0.24 -18.72
CA ARG A 57 -2.98 -0.74 -17.68
C ARG A 57 -2.97 -0.09 -16.30
N PHE A 58 -2.37 1.10 -16.19
CA PHE A 58 -2.38 1.86 -14.94
C PHE A 58 -3.80 2.19 -14.47
N ASN A 59 -4.68 2.63 -15.37
CA ASN A 59 -6.07 2.94 -15.05
C ASN A 59 -6.87 1.69 -14.65
N GLU A 60 -6.65 0.56 -15.33
CA GLU A 60 -7.24 -0.73 -14.95
C GLU A 60 -6.83 -1.15 -13.53
N LEU A 61 -5.53 -1.09 -13.21
CA LEU A 61 -5.02 -1.40 -11.87
C LEU A 61 -5.62 -0.46 -10.80
N ARG A 62 -5.74 0.83 -11.12
CA ARG A 62 -6.38 1.81 -10.23
C ARG A 62 -7.87 1.49 -10.01
N GLN A 63 -8.59 1.12 -11.06
CA GLN A 63 -10.01 0.75 -10.96
C GLN A 63 -10.19 -0.53 -10.14
N GLN A 64 -9.32 -1.53 -10.31
CA GLN A 64 -9.33 -2.75 -9.51
C GLN A 64 -9.07 -2.48 -8.02
N GLY A 65 -8.14 -1.58 -7.72
CA GLY A 65 -7.91 -1.13 -6.34
C GLY A 65 -9.14 -0.44 -5.75
N ALA A 66 -9.77 0.45 -6.50
CA ALA A 66 -10.95 1.20 -6.06
C ALA A 66 -12.20 0.31 -5.89
N SER A 67 -12.33 -0.78 -6.66
CA SER A 67 -13.47 -1.69 -6.57
C SER A 67 -13.32 -2.73 -5.45
N HIS A 68 -12.17 -2.81 -4.79
CA HIS A 68 -11.91 -3.79 -3.74
C HIS A 68 -12.85 -3.59 -2.54
N GLN A 69 -13.38 -4.69 -1.99
CA GLN A 69 -14.39 -4.67 -0.91
C GLN A 69 -13.94 -3.86 0.32
N ILE A 70 -12.64 -3.86 0.61
CA ILE A 70 -12.06 -3.09 1.73
C ILE A 70 -12.35 -1.59 1.62
N GLU A 71 -12.43 -1.05 0.40
CA GLU A 71 -12.71 0.38 0.19
C GLU A 71 -14.17 0.69 0.49
N GLN A 72 -15.10 -0.15 0.02
CA GLN A 72 -16.54 0.01 0.27
C GLN A 72 -16.86 -0.06 1.76
N VAL A 73 -16.34 -1.07 2.45
CA VAL A 73 -16.56 -1.24 3.89
C VAL A 73 -15.82 -0.16 4.68
N GLY A 74 -14.59 0.16 4.29
CA GLY A 74 -13.77 1.17 4.94
C GLY A 74 -14.39 2.57 4.85
N GLU A 75 -15.00 2.94 3.73
CA GLU A 75 -15.72 4.21 3.57
C GLU A 75 -16.86 4.34 4.57
N GLN A 76 -17.71 3.32 4.68
CA GLN A 76 -18.84 3.32 5.61
C GLN A 76 -18.39 3.45 7.06
N LEU A 77 -17.38 2.66 7.46
CA LEU A 77 -16.82 2.71 8.81
C LEU A 77 -16.22 4.07 9.12
N ARG A 78 -15.45 4.65 8.19
CA ARG A 78 -14.82 5.97 8.38
C ARG A 78 -15.86 7.10 8.45
N ALA A 79 -16.96 7.01 7.71
CA ALA A 79 -18.06 7.98 7.77
C ALA A 79 -18.71 8.03 9.17
N MET A 80 -18.75 6.89 9.86
CA MET A 80 -19.26 6.78 11.23
C MET A 80 -18.27 7.23 12.31
N MET A 81 -17.07 7.68 11.94
CA MET A 81 -16.03 8.12 12.87
C MET A 81 -15.82 9.65 12.79
N PRO A 82 -16.52 10.47 13.60
CA PRO A 82 -16.43 11.94 13.55
C PRO A 82 -15.00 12.49 13.73
N PHE A 83 -14.17 11.77 14.48
CA PHE A 83 -12.77 12.13 14.72
C PHE A 83 -11.86 11.91 13.50
N VAL A 84 -12.32 11.17 12.48
CA VAL A 84 -11.60 10.96 11.21
C VAL A 84 -11.98 12.03 10.18
N SER A 85 -13.24 12.47 10.17
CA SER A 85 -13.80 13.44 9.22
C SER A 85 -13.70 14.90 9.67
N GLY A 86 -13.54 15.17 10.98
CA GLY A 86 -13.51 16.52 11.55
C GLY A 86 -12.27 17.38 11.29
N GLY A 87 -11.39 17.04 10.35
CA GLY A 87 -10.13 17.77 10.17
C GLY A 87 -9.34 17.59 8.87
N ARG A 88 -9.92 17.05 7.80
CA ARG A 88 -9.22 16.95 6.51
C ARG A 88 -10.05 17.55 5.38
N GLN A 89 -9.52 18.64 4.83
CA GLN A 89 -9.82 19.11 3.48
C GLN A 89 -9.67 17.91 2.52
N ARG A 90 -10.58 17.75 1.54
CA ARG A 90 -10.57 16.60 0.65
C ARG A 90 -9.20 16.50 -0.01
N VAL A 91 -8.58 15.32 0.04
CA VAL A 91 -7.25 15.08 -0.52
C VAL A 91 -7.21 15.39 -2.03
N GLN A 92 -8.37 15.35 -2.69
CA GLN A 92 -8.61 15.77 -4.07
C GLN A 92 -8.28 17.27 -4.32
N ASP A 93 -8.33 18.11 -3.29
CA ASP A 93 -8.04 19.55 -3.40
C ASP A 93 -6.54 19.86 -3.19
N ALA A 94 -5.74 18.88 -2.74
CA ALA A 94 -4.33 19.07 -2.38
C ALA A 94 -3.34 18.41 -3.37
N SER A 95 -3.75 17.36 -4.07
CA SER A 95 -2.96 16.76 -5.14
C SER A 95 -3.59 17.10 -6.48
N GLY A 96 -3.11 18.19 -7.10
CA GLY A 96 -3.53 18.59 -8.45
C GLY A 96 -3.39 17.44 -9.44
N GLY A 97 -4.56 16.93 -9.85
CA GLY A 97 -4.79 15.95 -10.90
C GLY A 97 -6.25 15.99 -11.27
#